data_AF-A0A661ZLT4-F1
#
_entry.id   AF-A0A661ZLT4-F1
#
_cell.length_a   1.000
_cell.length_b   1.000
_cell.length_c   1.000
_cell.angle_alpha   90.00
_cell.angle_beta   90.00
_cell.angle_gamma   90.00
#
_symmetry.space_group_name_H-M   'P 1'
#
loop_
_entity.id
_entity.type
_entity.pdbx_description
1 polymer ?
#
loop_
_entity_poly.entity_id
_entity_poly.type
_entity_poly.pdbx_seq_one_letter_code
_entity_poly.pdbx_strand_id
1 'polypeptide(L)'
;MKTSLWFIILTISIGFSLQAQNVNKKIMDAEHEQEILIGICNRDGLQEGDFGNYFKEEYEAYEADQVMINNIYNLDKNTDITIVLGTWCHDSQEQVPRFYRIMDEAKIADDVISVICVDGNKTGGELDIERLGIELVPTFIFYRKGEELGRIIETPEVSLEADMWEIIK
;
A
#
# COMPACT_ATOMS: atom_id res chain seq x y z
N MET A 1 -27.44 44.53 -45.08
CA MET A 1 -26.21 43.92 -45.64
C MET A 1 -25.65 42.99 -44.58
N LYS A 2 -25.58 41.69 -44.88
CA LYS A 2 -25.13 40.64 -43.97
C LYS A 2 -23.61 40.52 -44.10
N THR A 3 -22.86 40.69 -43.02
CA THR A 3 -21.46 40.24 -42.95
C THR A 3 -21.28 39.43 -41.68
N SER A 4 -21.11 38.13 -41.88
CA SER A 4 -20.98 37.11 -40.84
C SER A 4 -19.82 37.39 -39.90
N LEU A 5 -20.08 37.34 -38.59
CA LEU A 5 -19.05 37.10 -37.60
C LEU A 5 -18.60 35.64 -37.69
N TRP A 6 -17.35 35.42 -38.08
CA TRP A 6 -16.68 34.13 -37.92
C TRP A 6 -16.30 33.96 -36.44
N PHE A 7 -17.00 33.08 -35.72
CA PHE A 7 -16.53 32.57 -34.45
C PHE A 7 -15.48 31.49 -34.71
N ILE A 8 -14.20 31.81 -34.48
CA ILE A 8 -13.14 30.82 -34.37
C ILE A 8 -13.32 30.12 -33.02
N ILE A 9 -13.87 28.91 -33.04
CA ILE A 9 -13.87 28.03 -31.87
C ILE A 9 -12.46 27.43 -31.78
N LEU A 10 -11.64 27.98 -30.90
CA LEU A 10 -10.36 27.39 -30.52
C LEU A 10 -10.66 26.24 -29.54
N THR A 11 -10.82 25.02 -30.06
CA THR A 11 -10.83 23.82 -29.22
C THR A 11 -9.44 23.61 -28.63
N ILE A 12 -9.22 24.11 -27.41
CA ILE A 12 -8.06 23.74 -26.60
C ILE A 12 -8.25 22.29 -26.18
N SER A 13 -7.63 21.39 -26.91
CA SER A 13 -7.44 20.00 -26.50
C SER A 13 -6.46 20.00 -25.33
N ILE A 14 -6.97 20.07 -24.10
CA ILE A 14 -6.17 19.79 -22.91
C ILE A 14 -5.83 18.31 -22.98
N GLY A 15 -4.63 18.00 -23.49
CA GLY A 15 -4.07 16.67 -23.38
C GLY A 15 -3.85 16.36 -21.91
N PHE A 16 -4.70 15.50 -21.34
CA PHE A 16 -4.40 14.85 -20.08
C PHE A 16 -3.13 14.02 -20.31
N SER A 17 -1.99 14.56 -19.89
CA SER A 17 -0.77 13.78 -19.76
C SER A 17 -0.99 12.86 -18.57
N LEU A 18 -1.37 11.62 -18.82
CA LEU A 18 -1.29 10.55 -17.83
C LEU A 18 0.19 10.43 -17.48
N GLN A 19 0.63 11.05 -16.38
CA GLN A 19 1.93 10.73 -15.81
C GLN A 19 1.83 9.28 -15.33
N ALA A 20 2.40 8.36 -16.09
CA ALA A 20 2.68 7.02 -15.61
C ALA A 20 3.64 7.16 -14.44
N GLN A 21 3.15 6.98 -13.21
CA GLN A 21 4.02 6.88 -12.06
C GLN A 21 4.83 5.59 -12.20
N ASN A 22 6.15 5.69 -12.02
CA ASN A 22 7.01 4.51 -12.09
C ASN A 22 6.83 3.70 -10.80
N VAL A 23 6.23 2.52 -10.92
CA VAL A 23 6.06 1.56 -9.82
C VAL A 23 7.43 1.03 -9.39
N ASN A 24 7.62 0.79 -8.09
CA ASN A 24 8.85 0.25 -7.49
C ASN A 24 10.09 1.13 -7.71
N LYS A 25 9.92 2.46 -7.68
CA LYS A 25 11.05 3.40 -7.75
C LYS A 25 11.96 3.19 -6.54
N LYS A 26 13.28 3.16 -6.77
CA LYS A 26 14.31 3.10 -5.73
C LYS A 26 15.05 4.43 -5.62
N ILE A 27 15.39 4.84 -4.40
CA ILE A 27 16.21 6.01 -4.10
C ILE A 27 17.21 5.68 -3.00
N MET A 28 18.28 6.49 -2.88
CA MET A 28 19.13 6.47 -1.70
C MET A 28 18.49 7.33 -0.61
N ASP A 29 18.09 6.71 0.50
CA ASP A 29 17.57 7.41 1.67
C ASP A 29 18.72 8.08 2.43
N ALA A 30 18.61 9.38 2.67
CA ALA A 30 19.67 10.14 3.33
C ALA A 30 19.71 9.93 4.86
N GLU A 31 18.60 9.52 5.47
CA GLU A 31 18.50 9.32 6.92
C GLU A 31 19.07 7.96 7.34
N HIS A 32 18.80 6.93 6.54
CA HIS A 32 19.21 5.55 6.81
C HIS A 32 20.42 5.11 5.96
N GLU A 33 20.91 5.96 5.06
CA GLU A 33 22.07 5.71 4.20
C GLU A 33 21.98 4.39 3.40
N GLN A 34 20.77 4.05 2.91
CA GLN A 34 20.51 2.81 2.19
C GLN A 34 19.59 3.02 0.98
N GLU A 35 19.62 2.10 0.02
CA GLU A 35 18.66 2.09 -1.09
C GLU A 35 17.30 1.60 -0.59
N ILE A 36 16.25 2.38 -0.85
CA ILE A 36 14.88 2.09 -0.41
C ILE A 36 13.90 2.19 -1.57
N LEU A 37 12.75 1.53 -1.45
CA LEU A 37 11.60 1.80 -2.31
C LEU A 37 10.87 3.09 -1.89
N ILE A 38 10.32 3.82 -2.86
CA ILE A 38 9.60 5.07 -2.64
C ILE A 38 8.39 5.21 -3.56
N GLY A 39 7.30 5.78 -3.06
CA GLY A 39 6.06 6.02 -3.82
C GLY A 39 5.25 4.74 -4.05
N ILE A 40 4.59 4.63 -5.20
CA ILE A 40 3.75 3.45 -5.50
C ILE A 40 4.64 2.21 -5.68
N CYS A 41 4.31 1.17 -4.93
CA CYS A 41 4.99 -0.12 -4.93
C CYS A 41 4.01 -1.26 -5.20
N ASN A 42 4.54 -2.46 -5.45
CA ASN A 42 3.76 -3.70 -5.49
C ASN A 42 4.55 -4.84 -4.84
N ARG A 43 3.91 -6.01 -4.72
CA ARG A 43 4.53 -7.21 -4.13
C ARG A 43 5.85 -7.58 -4.79
N ASP A 44 5.93 -7.53 -6.13
CA ASP A 44 7.16 -7.85 -6.85
C ASP A 44 8.34 -6.97 -6.39
N GLY A 45 8.10 -5.66 -6.23
CA GLY A 45 9.11 -4.73 -5.72
C GLY A 45 9.54 -5.05 -4.30
N LEU A 46 8.60 -5.41 -3.43
CA LEU A 46 8.87 -5.81 -2.04
C LEU A 46 9.64 -7.13 -1.94
N GLN A 47 9.65 -7.96 -2.98
CA GLN A 47 10.38 -9.23 -3.01
C GLN A 47 11.80 -9.09 -3.57
N GLU A 48 12.21 -7.87 -3.94
CA GLU A 48 13.55 -7.57 -4.43
C GLU A 48 14.47 -6.94 -3.38
N GLY A 49 15.78 -7.06 -3.61
CA GLY A 49 16.80 -6.37 -2.83
C GLY A 49 16.84 -6.82 -1.36
N ASP A 50 17.29 -5.93 -0.49
CA ASP A 50 17.45 -6.24 0.94
C ASP A 50 16.10 -6.47 1.62
N PHE A 51 15.08 -5.66 1.31
CA PHE A 51 13.72 -5.87 1.81
C PHE A 51 13.17 -7.24 1.39
N GLY A 52 13.46 -7.70 0.17
CA GLY A 52 13.08 -9.02 -0.33
C GLY A 52 13.62 -10.19 0.49
N ASN A 53 14.80 -10.04 1.12
CA ASN A 53 15.33 -11.07 2.02
C ASN A 53 14.47 -11.20 3.29
N TYR A 54 14.15 -10.08 3.92
CA TYR A 54 13.22 -10.06 5.07
C TYR A 54 11.83 -10.53 4.67
N PHE A 55 11.37 -10.13 3.48
CA PHE A 55 10.10 -10.59 2.94
C PHE A 55 10.03 -12.10 2.91
N LYS A 56 11.03 -12.74 2.31
CA LYS A 56 11.07 -14.18 2.21
C LYS A 56 11.12 -14.84 3.59
N GLU A 57 12.00 -14.38 4.47
CA GLU A 57 12.20 -14.98 5.80
C GLU A 57 10.91 -14.95 6.63
N GLU A 58 10.31 -13.77 6.78
CA GLU A 58 9.12 -13.56 7.60
C GLU A 58 7.89 -14.22 6.98
N TYR A 59 7.75 -14.20 5.66
CA TYR A 59 6.66 -14.88 4.97
C TYR A 59 6.73 -16.41 5.15
N GLU A 60 7.92 -17.01 5.01
CA GLU A 60 8.11 -18.47 5.13
C GLU A 60 8.01 -18.96 6.59
N ALA A 61 8.41 -18.13 7.55
CA ALA A 61 8.41 -18.48 8.97
C ALA A 61 7.04 -18.32 9.66
N TYR A 62 6.13 -17.52 9.09
CA TYR A 62 4.88 -17.17 9.76
C TYR A 62 3.80 -18.25 9.63
N GLU A 63 3.32 -18.73 10.78
CA GLU A 63 2.22 -19.68 10.88
C GLU A 63 0.93 -18.97 11.31
N ALA A 64 0.06 -18.70 10.34
CA ALA A 64 -1.18 -17.95 10.58
C ALA A 64 -2.25 -18.80 11.32
N ASP A 65 -3.09 -18.14 12.13
CA ASP A 65 -4.21 -18.79 12.81
C ASP A 65 -5.29 -19.20 11.81
N GLN A 66 -5.35 -20.51 11.54
CA GLN A 66 -6.28 -21.10 10.57
C GLN A 66 -7.76 -20.85 10.90
N VAL A 67 -8.12 -20.67 12.18
CA VAL A 67 -9.50 -20.33 12.56
C VAL A 67 -9.82 -18.91 12.07
N MET A 68 -8.89 -17.97 12.27
CA MET A 68 -9.07 -16.60 11.80
C MET A 68 -9.01 -16.50 10.28
N ILE A 69 -8.12 -17.23 9.61
CA ILE A 69 -8.07 -17.31 8.13
C ILE A 69 -9.43 -17.69 7.55
N ASN A 70 -10.13 -18.65 8.17
CA ASN A 70 -11.47 -19.04 7.70
C ASN A 70 -12.52 -17.93 7.90
N ASN A 71 -12.40 -17.10 8.93
CA ASN A 71 -13.29 -15.94 9.12
C ASN A 71 -13.01 -14.86 8.07
N ILE A 72 -11.72 -14.60 7.79
CA ILE A 72 -11.26 -13.61 6.81
C ILE A 72 -11.59 -14.05 5.37
N TYR A 73 -11.43 -15.33 5.04
CA TYR A 73 -11.71 -15.89 3.71
C TYR A 73 -13.15 -15.65 3.24
N ASN A 74 -14.11 -15.66 4.16
CA ASN A 74 -15.54 -15.50 3.86
C ASN A 74 -15.95 -14.02 3.74
N LEU A 75 -15.02 -13.09 3.88
CA LEU A 75 -15.34 -11.68 3.93
C LEU A 75 -15.66 -11.09 2.55
N ASP A 76 -16.50 -10.05 2.58
CA ASP A 76 -17.00 -9.35 1.40
C ASP A 76 -15.86 -8.82 0.51
N LYS A 77 -15.96 -9.10 -0.80
CA LYS A 77 -15.00 -8.71 -1.85
C LYS A 77 -14.91 -7.19 -2.09
N ASN A 78 -15.57 -6.39 -1.26
CA ASN A 78 -15.63 -4.93 -1.35
C ASN A 78 -14.72 -4.23 -0.32
N THR A 79 -13.71 -4.95 0.19
CA THR A 79 -12.74 -4.39 1.15
C THR A 79 -11.43 -4.13 0.43
N ASP A 80 -11.03 -2.86 0.38
CA ASP A 80 -9.75 -2.42 -0.17
C ASP A 80 -8.75 -2.16 0.96
N ILE A 81 -7.47 -2.35 0.70
CA ILE A 81 -6.41 -2.24 1.70
C ILE A 81 -5.31 -1.33 1.16
N THR A 82 -4.88 -0.36 1.96
CA THR A 82 -3.69 0.45 1.68
C THR A 82 -2.62 0.15 2.72
N ILE A 83 -1.44 -0.23 2.28
CA ILE A 83 -0.25 -0.45 3.12
C ILE A 83 0.68 0.74 2.89
N VAL A 84 0.98 1.48 3.95
CA VAL A 84 2.07 2.47 3.94
C VAL A 84 3.23 1.91 4.74
N LEU A 85 4.39 1.76 4.11
CA LEU A 85 5.57 1.11 4.74
C LEU A 85 6.87 1.83 4.42
N GLY A 86 7.85 1.70 5.31
CA GLY A 86 9.24 2.05 5.02
C GLY A 86 10.06 0.77 4.84
N THR A 87 10.70 0.55 3.69
CA THR A 87 11.51 -0.67 3.47
C THR A 87 12.76 -0.73 4.37
N TRP A 88 13.16 0.41 4.93
CA TRP A 88 14.22 0.56 5.93
C TRP A 88 13.78 0.22 7.36
N CYS A 89 12.48 0.11 7.63
CA CYS A 89 11.91 -0.03 8.97
C CYS A 89 11.79 -1.51 9.39
N HIS A 90 12.20 -1.83 10.61
CA HIS A 90 12.16 -3.18 11.16
C HIS A 90 10.73 -3.74 11.26
N ASP A 91 9.78 -2.97 11.79
CA ASP A 91 8.38 -3.41 11.87
C ASP A 91 7.77 -3.63 10.48
N SER A 92 8.23 -2.86 9.48
CA SER A 92 7.78 -3.05 8.09
C SER A 92 8.35 -4.33 7.50
N GLN A 93 9.61 -4.63 7.80
CA GLN A 93 10.28 -5.90 7.43
C GLN A 93 9.60 -7.10 8.09
N GLU A 94 9.10 -6.95 9.32
CA GLU A 94 8.42 -8.02 10.05
C GLU A 94 6.96 -8.21 9.61
N GLN A 95 6.15 -7.15 9.66
CA GLN A 95 4.69 -7.29 9.61
C GLN A 95 4.13 -7.36 8.19
N VAL A 96 4.76 -6.70 7.21
CA VAL A 96 4.26 -6.69 5.82
C VAL A 96 4.34 -8.08 5.17
N PRO A 97 5.43 -8.86 5.31
CA PRO A 97 5.48 -10.19 4.72
C PRO A 97 4.52 -11.17 5.40
N ARG A 98 4.36 -11.08 6.73
CA ARG A 98 3.35 -11.84 7.50
C ARG A 98 1.93 -11.51 7.06
N PHE A 99 1.65 -10.23 6.82
CA PHE A 99 0.39 -9.80 6.24
C PHE A 99 0.15 -10.47 4.88
N TYR A 100 1.13 -10.44 3.96
CA TYR A 100 1.01 -11.13 2.68
C TYR A 100 0.81 -12.65 2.81
N ARG A 101 1.44 -13.29 3.80
CA ARG A 101 1.21 -14.71 4.11
C ARG A 101 -0.26 -14.97 4.45
N ILE A 102 -0.85 -14.14 5.30
CA ILE A 102 -2.27 -14.21 5.67
C ILE A 102 -3.17 -14.01 4.45
N MET A 103 -2.88 -13.00 3.61
CA MET A 103 -3.68 -12.72 2.41
C MET A 103 -3.69 -13.89 1.43
N ASP A 104 -2.52 -14.53 1.23
CA ASP A 104 -2.40 -15.69 0.35
C ASP A 104 -3.16 -16.91 0.88
N GLU A 105 -3.06 -17.19 2.17
CA GLU A 105 -3.80 -18.28 2.81
C GLU A 105 -5.31 -18.04 2.78
N ALA A 106 -5.73 -16.79 2.98
CA ALA A 106 -7.11 -16.34 2.84
C ALA A 106 -7.55 -16.18 1.36
N LYS A 107 -6.69 -16.49 0.39
CA LYS A 107 -6.97 -16.43 -1.06
C LYS A 107 -7.49 -15.06 -1.51
N ILE A 108 -7.00 -14.00 -0.88
CA ILE A 108 -7.28 -12.62 -1.28
C ILE A 108 -6.21 -12.20 -2.28
N ALA A 109 -6.65 -11.67 -3.42
CA ALA A 109 -5.76 -11.26 -4.49
C ALA A 109 -5.16 -9.86 -4.21
N ASP A 110 -3.99 -9.60 -4.79
CA ASP A 110 -3.28 -8.31 -4.63
C ASP A 110 -4.01 -7.13 -5.28
N ASP A 111 -5.06 -7.35 -6.07
CA ASP A 111 -5.80 -6.29 -6.76
C ASP A 111 -6.56 -5.37 -5.80
N VAL A 112 -6.84 -5.83 -4.58
CA VAL A 112 -7.41 -5.03 -3.49
C VAL A 112 -6.35 -4.38 -2.59
N ILE A 113 -5.06 -4.61 -2.85
CA ILE A 113 -3.95 -4.12 -2.02
C ILE A 113 -3.19 -3.03 -2.77
N SER A 114 -3.23 -1.81 -2.24
CA SER A 114 -2.38 -0.70 -2.67
C SER A 114 -1.18 -0.56 -1.72
N VAL A 115 0.03 -0.43 -2.27
CA VAL A 115 1.26 -0.28 -1.47
C VAL A 115 1.92 1.05 -1.77
N ILE A 116 2.23 1.79 -0.70
CA ILE A 116 2.93 3.07 -0.75
C ILE A 116 4.18 2.98 0.12
N CYS A 117 5.35 3.04 -0.51
CA CYS A 117 6.63 3.07 0.18
C CYS A 117 7.04 4.51 0.53
N VAL A 118 7.61 4.70 1.72
CA VAL A 118 8.05 6.02 2.21
C VAL A 118 9.53 6.06 2.61
N ASP A 119 10.12 7.26 2.56
CA ASP A 119 11.47 7.54 3.03
C ASP A 119 11.55 7.66 4.57
N GLY A 120 12.75 7.94 5.11
CA GLY A 120 12.94 8.08 6.57
C GLY A 120 12.04 9.15 7.22
N ASN A 121 11.76 10.21 6.46
CA ASN A 121 10.86 11.30 6.85
C ASN A 121 9.37 10.97 6.65
N LYS A 122 9.05 9.73 6.26
CA LYS A 122 7.69 9.26 5.97
C LYS A 122 7.02 10.04 4.85
N THR A 123 7.78 10.42 3.82
CA THR A 123 7.25 11.04 2.60
C THR A 123 7.11 10.00 1.49
N GLY A 124 6.06 10.11 0.68
CA GLY A 124 5.80 9.23 -0.48
C GLY A 124 6.56 9.62 -1.76
N GLY A 125 7.62 10.42 -1.64
CA GLY A 125 8.30 11.04 -2.77
C GLY A 125 7.40 12.07 -3.48
N GLU A 126 6.98 11.76 -4.71
CA GLU A 126 6.06 12.61 -5.49
C GLU A 126 4.59 12.40 -5.13
N LEU A 127 4.27 11.33 -4.38
CA LEU A 127 2.93 11.02 -3.93
C LEU A 127 2.63 11.76 -2.62
N ASP A 128 1.59 12.60 -2.65
CA ASP A 128 1.06 13.24 -1.43
C ASP A 128 0.26 12.21 -0.61
N ILE A 129 0.74 11.96 0.59
CA ILE A 129 0.15 11.02 1.55
C ILE A 129 -0.28 11.70 2.84
N GLU A 130 -0.21 13.03 2.95
CA GLU A 130 -0.52 13.76 4.20
C GLU A 130 -1.94 13.44 4.68
N ARG A 131 -2.86 13.26 3.73
CA ARG A 131 -4.27 12.94 4.00
C ARG A 131 -4.50 11.57 4.61
N LEU A 132 -3.52 10.67 4.53
CA LEU A 132 -3.59 9.34 5.16
C LEU A 132 -3.25 9.40 6.66
N GLY A 133 -2.62 10.48 7.12
CA GLY A 133 -2.30 10.67 8.54
C GLY A 133 -1.33 9.60 9.07
N ILE A 134 -0.26 9.34 8.33
CA ILE A 134 0.72 8.29 8.67
C ILE A 134 1.73 8.83 9.67
N GLU A 135 1.68 8.33 10.90
CA GLU A 135 2.63 8.67 11.97
C GLU A 135 3.70 7.58 12.16
N LEU A 136 3.34 6.32 11.96
CA LEU A 136 4.20 5.14 12.11
C LEU A 136 4.07 4.21 10.89
N VAL A 137 5.10 3.41 10.65
CA VAL A 137 5.14 2.43 9.56
C VAL A 137 5.51 1.05 10.11
N PRO A 138 4.93 -0.04 9.58
CA PRO A 138 3.91 -0.06 8.54
C PRO A 138 2.56 0.37 9.11
N THR A 139 1.68 0.94 8.29
CA THR A 139 0.26 1.14 8.63
C THR A 139 -0.58 0.44 7.57
N PHE A 140 -1.45 -0.48 8.01
CA PHE A 140 -2.43 -1.16 7.16
C PHE A 140 -3.78 -0.48 7.35
N ILE A 141 -4.36 0.09 6.29
CA ILE A 141 -5.63 0.80 6.35
C ILE A 141 -6.67 0.03 5.54
N PHE A 142 -7.82 -0.24 6.15
CA PHE A 142 -8.90 -1.02 5.56
C PHE A 142 -10.05 -0.11 5.17
N TYR A 143 -10.58 -0.27 3.97
CA TYR A 143 -11.66 0.53 3.42
C TYR A 143 -12.81 -0.35 2.97
N ARG A 144 -14.03 0.16 3.06
CA ARG A 144 -15.21 -0.44 2.44
C ARG A 144 -16.03 0.63 1.76
N LYS A 145 -16.23 0.48 0.45
CA LYS A 145 -16.94 1.47 -0.39
C LYS A 145 -16.34 2.88 -0.27
N GLY A 146 -15.03 2.98 -0.09
CA GLY A 146 -14.29 4.24 0.05
C GLY A 146 -14.31 4.87 1.44
N GLU A 147 -14.97 4.26 2.43
CA GLU A 147 -14.93 4.70 3.82
C GLU A 147 -13.90 3.87 4.60
N GLU A 148 -13.05 4.53 5.40
CA GLU A 148 -12.10 3.84 6.27
C GLU A 148 -12.83 3.11 7.39
N LEU A 149 -12.59 1.80 7.51
CA LEU A 149 -13.11 0.97 8.60
C LEU A 149 -12.22 1.04 9.84
N GLY A 150 -10.91 1.11 9.62
CA GLY A 150 -9.90 1.10 10.68
C GLY A 150 -8.51 0.84 10.12
N ARG A 151 -7.52 0.81 11.01
CA ARG A 151 -6.11 0.60 10.67
C ARG A 151 -5.36 -0.19 11.74
N ILE A 152 -4.35 -0.93 11.31
CA ILE A 152 -3.32 -1.54 12.17
C ILE A 152 -2.06 -0.69 12.01
N ILE A 153 -1.49 -0.20 13.12
CA ILE A 153 -0.37 0.75 13.13
C ILE A 153 0.84 0.07 13.77
N GLU A 154 1.95 0.01 13.02
CA GLU A 154 3.25 -0.56 13.40
C GLU A 154 3.18 -2.07 13.67
N THR A 155 2.62 -2.46 14.82
CA THR A 155 2.45 -3.85 15.27
C THR A 155 1.00 -4.13 15.68
N PRO A 156 0.49 -5.35 15.48
CA PRO A 156 -0.87 -5.70 15.93
C PRO A 156 -1.01 -5.68 17.46
N GLU A 157 -2.19 -5.35 17.96
CA GLU A 157 -2.57 -5.41 19.37
C GLU A 157 -2.67 -6.87 19.88
N VAL A 158 -3.23 -7.76 19.05
CA VAL A 158 -3.35 -9.19 19.38
C VAL A 158 -2.59 -10.04 18.36
N SER A 159 -2.97 -9.93 17.09
CA SER A 159 -2.33 -10.58 15.94
C SER A 159 -2.86 -9.92 14.67
N LEU A 160 -2.14 -10.02 13.56
CA LEU A 160 -2.59 -9.42 12.30
C LEU A 160 -3.97 -9.93 11.90
N GLU A 161 -4.25 -11.23 12.07
CA GLU A 161 -5.53 -11.84 11.70
C GLU A 161 -6.67 -11.41 12.63
N ALA A 162 -6.43 -11.39 13.95
CA ALA A 162 -7.45 -11.00 14.92
C ALA A 162 -7.81 -9.52 14.79
N ASP A 163 -6.82 -8.65 14.65
CA ASP A 163 -7.03 -7.21 14.50
C ASP A 163 -7.69 -6.90 13.16
N MET A 164 -7.24 -7.55 12.08
CA MET A 164 -7.89 -7.43 10.79
C MET A 164 -9.34 -7.88 10.88
N TRP A 165 -9.64 -9.03 11.49
CA TRP A 165 -11.00 -9.50 11.70
C TRP A 165 -11.87 -8.51 12.49
N GLU A 166 -11.33 -7.89 13.54
CA GLU A 166 -12.05 -6.89 14.33
C GLU A 166 -12.46 -5.68 13.49
N ILE A 167 -11.58 -5.23 12.59
CA ILE A 167 -11.82 -4.08 11.70
C ILE A 167 -12.87 -4.40 10.64
N ILE A 168 -12.87 -5.62 10.11
CA ILE A 168 -13.61 -5.94 8.88
C ILE A 168 -14.96 -6.66 9.09
N LYS A 169 -15.21 -7.25 10.26
CA LYS A 169 -16.40 -8.05 10.55
C LYS A 169 -17.74 -7.32 10.45
#